data_AF-A0A8H7S916-F1
#
_entry.id   AF-A0A8H7S916-F1
#
_cell.length_a   1.000
_cell.length_b   1.000
_cell.length_c   1.000
_cell.angle_alpha   90.00
_cell.angle_beta   90.00
_cell.angle_gamma   90.00
#
_symmetry.space_group_name_H-M   'P 1'
#
loop_
_entity.id
_entity.type
_entity.pdbx_description
1 polymer ?
#
loop_
_entity_poly.entity_id
_entity_poly.type
_entity_poly.pdbx_seq_one_letter_code
_entity_poly.pdbx_strand_id
1 'polypeptide(L)'
;MALVQVTLDYFPPSTFTHCLFLFTTKNVDKEISGASPSQRLDMMTLLAKKQPLPTAVGVTTSGRFVDKATELLNTFSNKNNVTTTTRFCFILGYDTLIRLLDPKYYHPMSVQEALHPFFQHSTLVCVDRDGYGDMDEFWQKHKEDWVNKDGKITRIVLNDPKLETISSSLVRSIISNTRSTTGVTAAAKEEELETMVDRDVAKYIRNQGLYLE
;
A
#
# COMPACT_ATOMS: atom_id res chain seq x y z
N MET A 1 5.73 3.82 5.08
CA MET A 1 6.36 3.38 6.34
C MET A 1 5.29 2.88 7.31
N ALA A 2 4.36 3.74 7.73
CA ALA A 2 3.32 3.43 8.72
C ALA A 2 2.61 2.08 8.53
N LEU A 3 2.03 1.81 7.35
CA LEU A 3 1.22 0.59 7.15
C LEU A 3 2.01 -0.71 7.33
N VAL A 4 3.27 -0.74 6.88
CA VAL A 4 4.14 -1.93 7.05
C VAL A 4 4.48 -2.10 8.51
N GLN A 5 4.95 -1.04 9.17
CA GLN A 5 5.33 -1.10 10.58
C GLN A 5 4.15 -1.52 11.46
N VAL A 6 2.99 -0.88 11.29
CA VAL A 6 1.75 -1.21 12.00
C VAL A 6 1.34 -2.67 11.79
N THR A 7 1.52 -3.19 10.57
CA THR A 7 1.27 -4.61 10.30
C THR A 7 2.26 -5.50 11.04
N LEU A 8 3.56 -5.19 11.00
CA LEU A 8 4.58 -5.98 11.67
C LEU A 8 4.42 -5.97 13.20
N ASP A 9 3.98 -4.86 13.77
CA ASP A 9 3.75 -4.72 15.21
C ASP A 9 2.49 -5.46 15.67
N TYR A 10 1.49 -5.61 14.79
CA TYR A 10 0.25 -6.31 15.10
C TYR A 10 0.43 -7.84 15.16
N PHE A 11 1.24 -8.40 14.27
CA PHE A 11 1.45 -9.84 14.20
C PHE A 11 2.61 -10.30 15.10
N PRO A 12 2.59 -11.57 15.57
CA PRO A 12 3.72 -12.13 16.30
C PRO A 12 5.03 -11.98 15.51
N PRO A 13 6.18 -11.78 16.19
CA PRO A 13 7.47 -11.74 15.53
C PRO A 13 7.70 -12.98 14.65
N SER A 14 8.35 -12.79 13.50
CA SER A 14 8.61 -13.84 12.51
C SER A 14 7.40 -14.38 11.74
N THR A 15 6.20 -13.79 11.90
CA THR A 15 5.05 -14.09 11.01
C THR A 15 5.40 -13.83 9.55
N PHE A 16 6.19 -12.80 9.28
CA PHE A 16 6.67 -12.43 7.96
C PHE A 16 8.19 -12.52 7.90
N THR A 17 8.72 -13.06 6.81
CA THR A 17 10.17 -13.21 6.60
C THR A 17 10.72 -12.16 5.63
N HIS A 18 9.88 -11.65 4.73
CA HIS A 18 10.25 -10.72 3.66
C HIS A 18 9.13 -9.71 3.43
N CYS A 19 9.48 -8.55 2.87
CA CYS A 19 8.54 -7.56 2.38
C CYS A 19 8.76 -7.30 0.89
N LEU A 20 7.69 -6.96 0.17
CA LEU A 20 7.75 -6.57 -1.23
C LEU A 20 6.98 -5.27 -1.42
N PHE A 21 7.69 -4.24 -1.87
CA PHE A 21 7.08 -3.01 -2.36
C PHE A 21 6.76 -3.19 -3.83
N LEU A 22 5.50 -3.42 -4.15
CA LEU A 22 5.04 -3.70 -5.50
C LEU A 22 4.42 -2.47 -6.15
N PHE A 23 5.10 -1.91 -7.14
CA PHE A 23 4.59 -0.82 -7.96
C PHE A 23 3.79 -1.36 -9.14
N THR A 24 2.59 -0.83 -9.38
CA THR A 24 1.82 -1.12 -10.60
C THR A 24 1.82 0.08 -11.54
N THR A 25 2.18 -0.15 -12.79
CA THR A 25 2.21 0.89 -13.86
C THR A 25 0.83 1.15 -14.46
N LYS A 26 -0.12 0.23 -14.25
CA LYS A 26 -1.51 0.33 -14.71
C LYS A 26 -2.46 0.16 -13.52
N ASN A 27 -2.69 1.25 -12.79
CA ASN A 27 -3.79 1.27 -11.83
C ASN A 27 -5.12 1.39 -12.58
N VAL A 28 -6.09 0.55 -12.21
CA VAL A 28 -7.41 0.49 -12.87
C VAL A 28 -8.14 1.84 -12.84
N ASP A 29 -7.94 2.64 -11.79
CA ASP A 29 -8.69 3.89 -11.56
C ASP A 29 -7.84 5.18 -11.58
N LYS A 30 -6.52 5.11 -11.84
CA LYS A 30 -5.64 6.29 -11.65
C LYS A 30 -4.54 6.41 -12.71
N GLU A 31 -4.46 7.57 -13.34
CA GLU A 31 -3.32 7.96 -14.18
C GLU A 31 -2.10 8.36 -13.33
N ILE A 32 -0.91 8.17 -13.90
CA ILE A 32 0.36 8.53 -13.27
C ILE A 32 0.61 10.02 -13.50
N SER A 33 0.53 10.83 -12.44
CA SER A 33 0.91 12.25 -12.47
C SER A 33 2.03 12.58 -11.47
N GLY A 34 2.76 13.67 -11.74
CA GLY A 34 3.90 14.14 -10.94
C GLY A 34 5.18 13.35 -11.23
N ALA A 35 5.52 12.39 -10.36
CA ALA A 35 6.72 11.58 -10.52
C ALA A 35 6.54 10.45 -11.54
N SER A 36 7.54 10.27 -12.41
CA SER A 36 7.64 9.16 -13.36
C SER A 36 7.73 7.79 -12.66
N PRO A 37 7.46 6.67 -13.37
CA PRO A 37 7.66 5.33 -12.82
C PRO A 37 9.05 5.11 -12.21
N SER A 38 10.12 5.52 -12.90
CA SER A 38 11.50 5.36 -12.42
C SER A 38 11.73 6.13 -11.11
N GLN A 39 11.27 7.38 -11.04
CA GLN A 39 11.40 8.18 -9.81
C GLN A 39 10.63 7.58 -8.64
N ARG A 40 9.45 6.98 -8.89
CA ARG A 40 8.70 6.25 -7.85
C ARG A 40 9.45 5.02 -7.37
N LEU A 41 10.09 4.28 -8.27
CA LEU A 41 10.90 3.12 -7.92
C LEU A 41 12.15 3.49 -7.14
N ASP A 42 12.79 4.61 -7.47
CA ASP A 42 13.92 5.14 -6.70
C ASP A 42 13.48 5.47 -5.27
N MET A 43 12.37 6.20 -5.10
CA MET A 43 11.81 6.51 -3.78
C MET A 43 11.44 5.24 -2.99
N MET A 44 10.82 4.24 -3.64
CA MET A 44 10.52 2.95 -3.02
C MET A 44 11.79 2.19 -2.62
N THR A 45 12.86 2.28 -3.41
CA THR A 45 14.15 1.63 -3.13
C THR A 45 14.84 2.27 -1.92
N LEU A 46 14.74 3.60 -1.77
CA LEU A 46 15.22 4.29 -0.56
C LEU A 46 14.48 3.79 0.68
N LEU A 47 13.15 3.63 0.60
CA LEU A 47 12.34 3.12 1.71
C LEU A 47 12.61 1.65 2.02
N ALA A 48 12.82 0.81 1.00
CA ALA A 48 13.04 -0.62 1.14
C ALA A 48 14.27 -0.92 2.01
N LYS A 49 15.34 -0.15 1.84
CA LYS A 49 16.60 -0.28 2.62
C LYS A 49 16.44 -0.03 4.12
N LYS A 50 15.34 0.61 4.52
CA LYS A 50 15.07 1.01 5.90
C LYS A 50 14.03 0.13 6.59
N GLN A 51 13.50 -0.88 5.90
CA GLN A 51 12.53 -1.78 6.51
C GLN A 51 13.21 -2.75 7.47
N PRO A 52 12.51 -3.19 8.54
CA PRO A 52 13.04 -4.17 9.48
C PRO A 52 13.16 -5.58 8.88
N LEU A 53 12.50 -5.84 7.75
CA LEU A 53 12.58 -7.10 7.00
C LEU A 53 13.36 -6.93 5.70
N PRO A 54 14.00 -8.00 5.18
CA PRO A 54 14.50 -8.04 3.82
C PRO A 54 13.40 -7.60 2.83
N THR A 55 13.62 -6.45 2.20
CA THR A 55 12.59 -5.80 1.38
C THR A 55 13.05 -5.63 -0.05
N ALA A 56 12.28 -6.20 -0.98
CA ALA A 56 12.46 -6.01 -2.41
C ALA A 56 11.53 -4.94 -2.97
N VAL A 57 11.91 -4.36 -4.11
CA VAL A 57 11.04 -3.49 -4.91
C VAL A 57 10.74 -4.21 -6.23
N GLY A 58 9.45 -4.33 -6.55
CA GLY A 58 8.96 -4.98 -7.75
C GLY A 58 8.10 -4.07 -8.59
N VAL A 59 8.00 -4.39 -9.88
CA VAL A 59 7.11 -3.72 -10.84
C VAL A 59 6.20 -4.75 -11.47
N THR A 60 4.93 -4.41 -11.65
CA THR A 60 3.95 -5.22 -12.38
C THR A 60 3.07 -4.33 -13.26
N THR A 61 2.57 -4.91 -14.35
CA THR A 61 1.51 -4.31 -15.18
C THR A 61 0.12 -4.78 -14.76
N SER A 62 0.01 -5.77 -13.87
CA SER A 62 -1.26 -6.28 -13.37
C SER A 62 -1.93 -5.25 -12.47
N GLY A 63 -3.14 -4.85 -12.87
CA GLY A 63 -3.94 -3.87 -12.14
C GLY A 63 -4.70 -4.50 -10.97
N ARG A 64 -5.28 -5.69 -11.18
CA ARG A 64 -6.10 -6.41 -10.18
C ARG A 64 -5.23 -7.22 -9.22
N PHE A 65 -5.68 -7.35 -7.97
CA PHE A 65 -4.94 -8.08 -6.94
C PHE A 65 -4.84 -9.58 -7.21
N VAL A 66 -5.90 -10.18 -7.78
CA VAL A 66 -5.91 -11.60 -8.17
C VAL A 66 -4.80 -11.90 -9.19
N ASP A 67 -4.67 -11.03 -10.20
CA ASP A 67 -3.65 -11.16 -11.24
C ASP A 67 -2.24 -11.00 -10.64
N LYS A 68 -2.04 -10.01 -9.76
CA LYS A 68 -0.76 -9.80 -9.04
C LYS A 68 -0.34 -11.03 -8.23
N ALA A 69 -1.24 -11.61 -7.45
CA ALA A 69 -0.93 -12.79 -6.64
C ALA A 69 -0.53 -13.98 -7.51
N THR A 70 -1.23 -14.18 -8.63
CA THR A 70 -0.95 -15.24 -9.61
C THR A 70 0.43 -15.06 -10.25
N GLU A 71 0.75 -13.84 -10.72
CA GLU A 71 2.05 -13.52 -11.30
C GLU A 71 3.20 -13.72 -10.30
N LEU A 72 3.02 -13.28 -9.05
CA LEU A 72 4.02 -13.46 -8.00
C LEU A 72 4.24 -14.95 -7.71
N LEU A 73 3.16 -15.71 -7.56
CA LEU A 73 3.24 -17.15 -7.32
C LEU A 73 4.02 -17.85 -8.44
N ASN A 74 3.70 -17.55 -9.70
CA ASN A 74 4.40 -18.10 -10.85
C ASN A 74 5.88 -17.71 -10.87
N THR A 75 6.18 -16.45 -10.55
CA THR A 75 7.56 -15.94 -10.54
C THR A 75 8.41 -16.63 -9.47
N PHE A 76 7.87 -16.84 -8.27
CA PHE A 76 8.61 -17.46 -7.17
C PHE A 76 8.63 -18.99 -7.23
N SER A 77 7.60 -19.62 -7.79
CA SER A 77 7.54 -21.08 -7.96
C SER A 77 8.50 -21.55 -9.07
N ASN A 78 8.53 -20.85 -10.21
CA ASN A 78 9.32 -21.28 -11.37
C ASN A 78 10.83 -21.07 -11.18
N LYS A 79 11.25 -20.12 -10.35
CA LYS A 79 12.67 -19.76 -10.23
C LYS A 79 13.49 -20.64 -9.30
N ASN A 80 12.86 -21.33 -8.35
CA ASN A 80 13.61 -21.87 -7.22
C ASN A 80 13.49 -23.39 -6.99
N ASN A 81 12.74 -24.15 -7.82
CA ASN A 81 12.38 -25.56 -7.51
C ASN A 81 11.90 -25.72 -6.05
N VAL A 82 11.28 -24.66 -5.51
CA VAL A 82 10.97 -24.55 -4.09
C VAL A 82 9.69 -25.30 -3.84
N THR A 83 9.80 -26.35 -3.02
CA THR A 83 8.68 -27.17 -2.53
C THR A 83 7.90 -26.49 -1.40
N THR A 84 8.32 -25.30 -0.93
CA THR A 84 7.63 -24.58 0.14
C THR A 84 6.47 -23.75 -0.41
N THR A 85 5.31 -23.88 0.22
CA THR A 85 4.13 -23.07 -0.04
C THR A 85 4.39 -21.59 0.27
N THR A 86 4.77 -20.80 -0.73
CA THR A 86 4.85 -19.34 -0.60
C THR A 86 3.46 -18.79 -0.29
N ARG A 87 3.34 -18.04 0.81
CA ARG A 87 2.10 -17.34 1.18
C ARG A 87 2.32 -15.85 1.11
N PHE A 88 1.33 -15.13 0.59
CA PHE A 88 1.37 -13.67 0.49
C PHE A 88 0.42 -13.04 1.50
N CYS A 89 0.78 -11.87 2.02
CA CYS A 89 -0.12 -11.02 2.78
C CYS A 89 -0.10 -9.64 2.15
N PHE A 90 -1.22 -9.21 1.56
CA PHE A 90 -1.31 -7.89 0.96
C PHE A 90 -1.84 -6.90 1.99
N ILE A 91 -1.09 -5.79 2.15
CA ILE A 91 -1.46 -4.71 3.07
C ILE A 91 -2.18 -3.63 2.27
N LEU A 92 -3.42 -3.34 2.64
CA LEU A 92 -4.30 -2.38 1.99
C LEU A 92 -4.77 -1.32 2.98
N GLY A 93 -5.05 -0.12 2.48
CA GLY A 93 -5.91 0.83 3.18
C GLY A 93 -7.38 0.51 2.92
N TYR A 94 -8.25 0.97 3.82
CA TYR A 94 -9.69 0.78 3.72
C TYR A 94 -10.28 1.22 2.36
N ASP A 95 -9.85 2.36 1.81
CA ASP A 95 -10.27 2.88 0.50
C ASP A 95 -9.98 1.92 -0.68
N THR A 96 -8.97 1.07 -0.53
CA THR A 96 -8.60 0.08 -1.53
C THR A 96 -9.32 -1.24 -1.28
N LEU A 97 -9.58 -1.61 -0.02
CA LEU A 97 -10.38 -2.78 0.31
C LEU A 97 -11.82 -2.64 -0.21
N ILE A 98 -12.47 -1.48 -0.03
CA ILE A 98 -13.84 -1.27 -0.53
C ILE A 98 -13.91 -1.46 -2.05
N ARG A 99 -12.89 -1.02 -2.80
CA ARG A 99 -12.80 -1.22 -4.25
C ARG A 99 -12.50 -2.68 -4.60
N LEU A 100 -11.66 -3.36 -3.82
CA LEU A 100 -11.39 -4.77 -4.00
C LEU A 100 -12.65 -5.62 -3.83
N LEU A 101 -13.57 -5.24 -2.94
CA LEU A 101 -14.81 -5.98 -2.72
C LEU A 101 -16.00 -5.44 -3.54
N ASP A 102 -15.78 -4.45 -4.42
CA ASP A 102 -16.83 -3.88 -5.25
C ASP A 102 -17.21 -4.84 -6.40
N PRO A 103 -18.47 -5.33 -6.45
CA PRO A 103 -18.91 -6.29 -7.45
C PRO A 103 -18.72 -5.85 -8.90
N LYS A 104 -18.66 -4.54 -9.19
CA LYS A 104 -18.51 -4.03 -10.55
C LYS A 104 -17.22 -4.50 -11.23
N TYR A 105 -16.20 -4.88 -10.47
CA TYR A 105 -14.92 -5.35 -11.01
C TYR A 105 -14.88 -6.85 -11.36
N TYR A 106 -15.94 -7.61 -11.04
CA TYR A 106 -15.93 -9.08 -11.15
C TYR A 106 -16.98 -9.67 -12.07
N HIS A 107 -17.87 -8.85 -12.63
CA HIS A 107 -18.93 -9.32 -13.52
C HIS A 107 -18.35 -10.14 -14.70
N PRO A 108 -18.91 -11.33 -15.03
CA PRO A 108 -20.17 -11.90 -14.52
C PRO A 108 -20.07 -12.73 -13.22
N MET A 109 -18.88 -12.90 -12.65
CA MET A 109 -18.67 -13.69 -11.42
C MET A 109 -19.03 -12.89 -10.17
N SER A 110 -19.37 -13.59 -9.08
CA SER A 110 -19.44 -12.97 -7.76
C SER A 110 -18.04 -12.61 -7.25
N VAL A 111 -17.97 -11.66 -6.30
CA VAL A 111 -16.71 -11.27 -5.63
C VAL A 111 -16.06 -12.48 -4.96
N GLN A 112 -16.86 -13.31 -4.30
CA GLN A 112 -16.41 -14.52 -3.61
C GLN A 112 -15.76 -15.52 -4.57
N GLU A 113 -16.39 -15.80 -5.71
CA GLU A 113 -15.84 -16.71 -6.73
C GLU A 113 -14.54 -16.15 -7.32
N ALA A 114 -14.53 -14.87 -7.68
CA ALA A 114 -13.37 -14.25 -8.31
C ALA A 114 -12.16 -14.14 -7.37
N LEU A 115 -12.40 -13.92 -6.07
CA LEU A 115 -11.33 -13.85 -5.07
C LEU A 115 -10.97 -15.21 -4.46
N HIS A 116 -11.73 -16.27 -4.71
CA HIS A 116 -11.44 -17.60 -4.14
C HIS A 116 -10.00 -18.07 -4.44
N PRO A 117 -9.50 -18.04 -5.69
CA PRO A 117 -8.12 -18.45 -5.98
C PRO A 117 -7.06 -17.58 -5.29
N PHE A 118 -7.35 -16.28 -5.14
CA PHE A 118 -6.45 -15.34 -4.46
C PHE A 118 -6.25 -15.75 -2.99
N PHE A 119 -7.33 -16.09 -2.28
CA PHE A 119 -7.27 -16.45 -0.86
C PHE A 119 -6.74 -17.87 -0.58
N GLN A 120 -6.55 -18.71 -1.59
CA GLN A 120 -5.88 -20.01 -1.41
C GLN A 120 -4.39 -19.83 -1.01
N HIS A 121 -3.75 -18.76 -1.51
CA HIS A 121 -2.33 -18.49 -1.29
C HIS A 121 -2.05 -17.15 -0.63
N SER A 122 -3.08 -16.33 -0.41
CA SER A 122 -2.94 -14.98 0.11
C SER A 122 -3.88 -14.68 1.26
N THR A 123 -3.48 -13.77 2.14
CA THR A 123 -4.34 -13.08 3.10
C THR A 123 -4.28 -11.57 2.86
N LEU A 124 -5.19 -10.83 3.49
CA LEU A 124 -5.20 -9.38 3.48
C LEU A 124 -5.06 -8.84 4.89
N VAL A 125 -4.34 -7.73 4.99
CA VAL A 125 -4.42 -6.82 6.13
C VAL A 125 -5.04 -5.54 5.61
N CYS A 126 -6.12 -5.11 6.25
CA CYS A 126 -6.71 -3.81 6.02
C CYS A 126 -6.40 -2.92 7.20
N VAL A 127 -5.70 -1.83 6.94
CA VAL A 127 -5.47 -0.79 7.94
C VAL A 127 -6.54 0.27 7.74
N ASP A 128 -7.29 0.52 8.82
CA ASP A 128 -8.35 1.50 8.83
C ASP A 128 -7.81 2.90 8.60
N ARG A 129 -8.64 3.71 7.95
CA ARG A 129 -8.36 5.10 7.68
C ARG A 129 -9.66 5.88 7.65
N ASP A 130 -9.74 6.89 8.50
CA ASP A 130 -10.88 7.79 8.54
C ASP A 130 -11.10 8.52 7.20
N GLY A 131 -12.35 8.91 6.95
CA GLY A 131 -12.75 9.72 5.79
C GLY A 131 -13.37 8.96 4.61
N TYR A 132 -13.68 7.66 4.77
CA TYR A 132 -14.32 6.85 3.73
C TYR A 132 -15.53 6.07 4.27
N GLY A 133 -16.75 6.57 4.02
CA GLY A 133 -18.01 5.86 4.33
C GLY A 133 -18.21 5.50 5.81
N ASP A 134 -19.21 4.67 6.09
CA ASP A 134 -19.41 4.07 7.42
C ASP A 134 -18.59 2.76 7.50
N MET A 135 -17.44 2.85 8.15
CA MET A 135 -16.48 1.76 8.26
C MET A 135 -17.00 0.63 9.15
N ASP A 136 -17.70 0.97 10.23
CA ASP A 136 -18.22 -0.03 11.15
C ASP A 136 -19.37 -0.80 10.52
N GLU A 137 -20.27 -0.14 9.80
CA GLU A 137 -21.32 -0.80 9.02
C GLU A 137 -20.70 -1.77 7.98
N PHE A 138 -19.68 -1.32 7.25
CA PHE A 138 -18.98 -2.15 6.27
C PHE A 138 -18.41 -3.42 6.91
N TRP A 139 -17.68 -3.27 8.03
CA TRP A 139 -17.07 -4.41 8.70
C TRP A 139 -18.11 -5.36 9.30
N GLN A 140 -19.22 -4.86 9.85
CA GLN A 140 -20.31 -5.73 10.31
C GLN A 140 -20.91 -6.53 9.16
N LYS A 141 -21.17 -5.89 8.01
CA LYS A 141 -21.72 -6.55 6.82
C LYS A 141 -20.79 -7.65 6.27
N HIS A 142 -19.48 -7.43 6.30
CA HIS A 142 -18.48 -8.31 5.69
C HIS A 142 -17.82 -9.28 6.67
N LYS A 143 -18.18 -9.22 7.96
CA LYS A 143 -17.54 -9.98 9.05
C LYS A 143 -17.55 -11.48 8.80
N GLU A 144 -18.70 -12.04 8.47
CA GLU A 144 -18.85 -13.50 8.32
C GLU A 144 -18.13 -14.03 7.08
N ASP A 145 -18.22 -13.33 5.95
CA ASP A 145 -17.66 -13.79 4.67
C ASP A 145 -16.13 -13.70 4.61
N TRP A 146 -15.54 -12.67 5.25
CA TRP A 146 -14.14 -12.29 5.01
C TRP A 146 -13.27 -12.26 6.25
N VAL A 147 -13.83 -12.07 7.45
CA VAL A 147 -13.06 -11.93 8.70
C VAL A 147 -13.13 -13.20 9.54
N ASN A 148 -14.33 -13.67 9.89
CA ASN A 148 -14.52 -14.76 10.85
C ASN A 148 -14.25 -16.15 10.26
N LYS A 149 -14.85 -16.45 9.10
CA LYS A 149 -14.98 -17.84 8.62
C LYS A 149 -13.64 -18.48 8.27
N ASP A 150 -12.70 -17.70 7.74
CA ASP A 150 -11.42 -18.19 7.22
C ASP A 150 -10.22 -17.28 7.58
N GLY A 151 -10.42 -16.19 8.33
CA GLY A 151 -9.35 -15.24 8.64
C GLY A 151 -8.71 -14.59 7.41
N LYS A 152 -9.47 -14.48 6.31
CA LYS A 152 -8.97 -13.98 5.01
C LYS A 152 -8.49 -12.54 5.09
N ILE A 153 -9.17 -11.72 5.89
CA ILE A 153 -8.89 -10.30 6.08
C ILE A 153 -8.73 -9.99 7.56
N THR A 154 -7.57 -9.44 7.93
CA THR A 154 -7.31 -8.88 9.26
C THR A 154 -7.51 -7.37 9.24
N ARG A 155 -8.40 -6.85 10.10
CA ARG A 155 -8.59 -5.41 10.32
C ARG A 155 -7.61 -4.91 11.38
N ILE A 156 -6.89 -3.82 11.09
CA ILE A 156 -6.05 -3.11 12.06
C ILE A 156 -6.51 -1.66 12.13
N VAL A 157 -6.84 -1.21 13.35
CA VAL A 157 -7.19 0.19 13.62
C VAL A 157 -5.91 0.97 13.90
N LEU A 158 -5.74 2.13 13.25
CA LEU A 158 -4.64 3.03 13.59
C LEU A 158 -4.96 3.75 14.91
N ASN A 159 -4.00 3.75 15.83
CA ASN A 159 -4.14 4.47 17.10
C ASN A 159 -3.45 5.85 17.08
N ASP A 160 -2.78 6.20 15.97
CA ASP A 160 -2.11 7.49 15.77
C ASP A 160 -2.88 8.33 14.73
N PRO A 161 -3.63 9.37 15.16
CA PRO A 161 -4.38 10.25 14.27
C PRO A 161 -3.53 10.94 13.20
N LYS A 162 -2.21 11.11 13.43
CA LYS A 162 -1.32 11.70 12.42
C LYS A 162 -1.14 10.77 11.23
N LEU A 163 -1.05 9.46 11.46
CA LEU A 163 -0.83 8.48 10.40
C LEU A 163 -2.06 8.31 9.50
N GLU A 164 -3.26 8.51 10.05
CA GLU A 164 -4.52 8.45 9.32
C GLU A 164 -4.64 9.56 8.27
N THR A 165 -4.10 10.75 8.56
CA THR A 165 -4.26 11.94 7.71
C THR A 165 -3.21 12.04 6.59
N ILE A 166 -2.08 11.34 6.68
CA ILE A 166 -1.00 11.42 5.68
C ILE A 166 -1.43 10.77 4.37
N SER A 167 -1.52 11.56 3.29
CA SER A 167 -1.79 11.06 1.93
C SER A 167 -0.77 11.61 0.93
N SER A 168 -0.52 10.89 -0.17
CA SER A 168 0.32 11.40 -1.26
C SER A 168 -0.22 12.70 -1.86
N SER A 169 -1.54 12.90 -1.84
CA SER A 169 -2.15 14.16 -2.32
C SER A 169 -1.85 15.33 -1.37
N LEU A 170 -1.92 15.11 -0.05
CA LEU A 170 -1.54 16.12 0.94
C LEU A 170 -0.06 16.49 0.83
N VAL A 171 0.83 15.49 0.75
CA VAL A 171 2.28 15.70 0.58
C VAL A 171 2.56 16.54 -0.66
N ARG A 172 1.94 16.21 -1.80
CA ARG A 172 2.11 16.99 -3.05
C ARG A 172 1.60 18.42 -2.91
N SER A 173 0.47 18.62 -2.25
CA SER A 173 -0.10 19.95 -2.00
C SER A 173 0.81 20.82 -1.14
N ILE A 174 1.45 20.25 -0.11
CA ILE A 174 2.41 20.99 0.73
C ILE A 174 3.61 21.42 -0.11
N ILE A 175 4.14 20.53 -0.95
CA ILE A 175 5.29 20.82 -1.82
C ILE A 175 4.96 21.91 -2.84
N SER A 176 3.84 21.80 -3.57
CA SER A 176 3.46 22.79 -4.58
C SER A 176 3.21 24.17 -3.96
N ASN A 177 2.58 24.23 -2.78
CA ASN A 177 2.36 25.46 -2.04
C ASN A 177 3.62 26.04 -1.38
N THR A 178 4.72 25.28 -1.25
CA THR A 178 5.97 25.78 -0.66
C THR A 178 6.65 26.78 -1.59
N ARG A 179 6.58 26.55 -2.91
CA ARG A 179 7.18 27.39 -3.96
C ARG A 179 6.70 28.85 -3.94
N SER A 180 5.48 29.09 -3.47
CA SER A 180 4.87 30.43 -3.39
C SER A 180 5.33 31.26 -2.19
N THR A 181 6.16 30.71 -1.31
CA THR A 181 6.53 31.32 -0.02
C THR A 181 8.04 31.51 0.11
N THR A 182 8.51 32.70 0.47
CA THR A 182 9.93 32.99 0.73
C THR A 182 10.21 33.15 2.24
N GLY A 183 11.39 32.70 2.69
CA GLY A 183 11.86 32.89 4.07
C GLY A 183 11.45 31.79 5.05
N VAL A 184 11.12 32.19 6.29
CA VAL A 184 10.82 31.30 7.45
C VAL A 184 9.70 30.29 7.15
N THR A 185 8.74 30.67 6.30
CA THR A 185 7.61 29.81 5.89
C THR A 185 8.03 28.63 5.03
N ALA A 186 9.12 28.75 4.25
CA ALA A 186 9.65 27.64 3.48
C ALA A 186 10.33 26.61 4.38
N ALA A 187 11.11 27.06 5.37
CA ALA A 187 11.77 26.19 6.34
C ALA A 187 10.76 25.43 7.22
N ALA A 188 9.67 26.06 7.65
CA ALA A 188 8.61 25.40 8.40
C ALA A 188 7.89 24.30 7.59
N LYS A 189 7.61 24.56 6.30
CA LYS A 189 7.02 23.54 5.40
C LYS A 189 7.99 22.40 5.08
N GLU A 190 9.29 22.69 5.07
CA GLU A 190 10.35 21.69 4.92
C GLU A 190 10.36 20.72 6.10
N GLU A 191 10.31 21.25 7.32
CA GLU A 191 10.21 20.45 8.55
C GLU A 191 8.90 19.64 8.55
N GLU A 192 7.78 20.25 8.14
CA GLU A 192 6.49 19.57 7.98
C GLU A 192 6.58 18.40 7.00
N LEU A 193 7.23 18.56 5.85
CA LEU A 193 7.43 17.48 4.87
C LEU A 193 8.22 16.31 5.48
N GLU A 194 9.28 16.60 6.23
CA GLU A 194 10.11 15.57 6.89
C GLU A 194 9.35 14.84 8.02
N THR A 195 8.25 15.38 8.52
CA THR A 195 7.33 14.65 9.42
C THR A 195 6.38 13.69 8.69
N MET A 196 6.12 13.91 7.39
CA MET A 196 5.13 13.15 6.62
C MET A 196 5.74 12.04 5.75
N VAL A 197 6.96 12.24 5.28
CA VAL A 197 7.69 11.26 4.46
C VAL A 197 9.07 10.99 5.04
N ASP A 198 9.63 9.83 4.72
CA ASP A 198 10.99 9.50 5.11
C ASP A 198 11.99 10.56 4.62
N ARG A 199 12.96 10.91 5.47
CA ARG A 199 13.95 11.96 5.20
C ARG A 199 14.71 11.78 3.88
N ASP A 200 15.07 10.56 3.49
CA ASP A 200 15.81 10.34 2.24
C ASP A 200 14.89 10.47 1.03
N VAL A 201 13.61 10.12 1.19
CA VAL A 201 12.58 10.38 0.18
C VAL A 201 12.31 11.88 0.04
N ALA A 202 12.18 12.63 1.15
CA ALA A 202 12.04 14.09 1.12
C ALA A 202 13.22 14.74 0.38
N LYS A 203 14.44 14.33 0.73
CA LYS A 203 15.67 14.79 0.08
C LYS A 203 15.68 14.45 -1.41
N TYR A 204 15.26 13.24 -1.80
CA TYR A 204 15.18 12.84 -3.21
C TYR A 204 14.19 13.71 -3.98
N ILE A 205 12.97 13.90 -3.44
CA ILE A 205 11.93 14.76 -4.01
C ILE A 205 12.47 16.16 -4.27
N ARG A 206 13.16 16.75 -3.30
CA ARG A 206 13.78 18.07 -3.38
C ARG A 206 14.84 18.13 -4.50
N ASN A 207 15.78 17.19 -4.48
CA ASN A 207 16.88 17.15 -5.45
C ASN A 207 16.41 16.98 -6.89
N GLN A 208 15.30 16.26 -7.08
CA GLN A 208 14.70 16.01 -8.39
C GLN A 208 13.66 17.07 -8.79
N GLY A 209 13.38 18.06 -7.93
CA GLY A 209 12.39 19.10 -8.20
C GLY A 209 10.96 18.56 -8.41
N LEU A 210 10.59 17.47 -7.73
CA LEU A 210 9.30 16.82 -7.96
C LEU A 210 8.15 17.59 -7.30
N TYR A 211 7.00 17.59 -7.96
CA TYR A 211 5.73 18.13 -7.43
C TYR A 211 5.72 19.65 -7.19
N LEU A 212 6.57 20.40 -7.91
CA LEU A 212 6.65 21.86 -7.84
C LEU A 212 5.61 22.61 -8.69
N GLU A 213 4.71 21.87 -9.35
CA GLU A 213 3.62 22.36 -10.19
C GLU A 213 2.27 22.17 -9.51
#